data_AF-A0A7C6RRI3-F1
#
_entry.id   AF-A0A7C6RRI3-F1
#
_cell.length_a   1.000
_cell.length_b   1.000
_cell.length_c   1.000
_cell.angle_alpha   90.00
_cell.angle_beta   90.00
_cell.angle_gamma   90.00
#
_symmetry.space_group_name_H-M   'P 1'
#
loop_
_entity.id
_entity.type
_entity.pdbx_description
1 polymer ?
#
loop_
_entity_poly.entity_id
_entity_poly.type
_entity_poly.pdbx_seq_one_letter_code
_entity_poly.pdbx_strand_id
1 'polypeptide(L)' 'YMKTSLNSLKSFKELIHNSLNTNLSNGFVEGNNNLIKTIKRISFGFRSFRRFKARIMIITGLLKSNKKEVKFC' A
#
# COMPACT_ATOMS: atom_id res chain seq x y z
N TYR A 1 -8.83 15.22 24.46
CA TYR A 1 -9.02 14.07 23.55
C TYR A 1 -10.32 14.18 22.73
N MET A 2 -11.51 14.20 23.35
CA MET A 2 -12.78 14.18 22.59
C MET A 2 -13.02 15.39 21.67
N LYS A 3 -12.57 16.59 22.09
CA LYS A 3 -12.69 17.83 21.28
C LYS A 3 -11.95 17.73 19.93
N THR A 4 -10.77 17.11 19.91
CA THR A 4 -9.95 16.93 18.69
C THR A 4 -10.61 15.96 17.71
N SER A 5 -11.15 14.85 18.21
CA SER A 5 -11.88 13.87 17.39
C SER A 5 -13.14 14.49 16.79
N LEU A 6 -13.88 15.29 17.59
CA LEU A 6 -15.08 15.98 17.11
C LEU A 6 -14.75 17.02 16.04
N ASN A 7 -13.68 17.78 16.21
CA ASN A 7 -13.22 18.76 15.22
C ASN A 7 -12.79 18.05 13.92
N SER A 8 -12.05 16.94 14.03
CA SER A 8 -11.64 16.14 12.86
C SER A 8 -12.86 15.58 12.12
N LEU A 9 -13.85 15.05 12.84
CA LEU A 9 -15.09 14.56 12.24
C LEU A 9 -15.86 15.67 11.50
N LYS A 10 -15.94 16.86 12.10
CA LYS A 10 -16.55 18.04 11.46
C LYS A 10 -15.80 18.43 10.18
N SER A 11 -14.46 18.46 10.23
CA SER A 11 -13.62 18.78 9.06
C SER A 11 -13.76 17.77 7.92
N PHE A 12 -13.95 16.48 8.23
CA PHE A 12 -14.06 15.42 7.21
C PHE A 12 -15.50 15.05 6.83
N LYS A 13 -16.51 15.79 7.32
CA LYS A 13 -17.94 15.49 7.11
C LYS A 13 -18.29 15.27 5.63
N GLU A 14 -17.79 16.13 4.75
CA GLU A 14 -18.08 16.06 3.31
C GLU A 14 -17.43 14.84 2.66
N LEU A 15 -16.18 14.51 3.01
CA LEU A 15 -15.50 13.32 2.51
C LEU A 15 -16.20 12.03 2.95
N ILE A 16 -16.68 11.98 4.20
CA ILE A 16 -17.45 10.84 4.72
C ILE A 16 -18.75 10.69 3.93
N HIS A 17 -19.48 11.79 3.72
CA HIS A 17 -20.70 11.76 2.91
C HIS A 17 -20.44 11.26 1.48
N ASN A 18 -19.39 11.75 0.83
CA ASN A 18 -19.02 11.31 -0.51
C ASN A 18 -18.61 9.83 -0.54
N SER A 19 -17.86 9.37 0.46
CA SER A 19 -17.44 7.97 0.57
C SER A 19 -18.62 7.00 0.74
N LEU A 20 -19.73 7.42 1.35
CA LEU A 20 -20.94 6.60 1.48
C LEU A 20 -21.73 6.50 0.17
N ASN A 21 -21.62 7.53 -0.68
CA ASN A 21 -22.31 7.57 -1.98
C ASN A 21 -21.52 6.91 -3.11
N THR A 22 -20.22 6.65 -2.91
CA THR A 22 -19.39 5.96 -3.91
C THR A 22 -19.50 4.45 -3.82
N ASN A 23 -19.56 3.77 -4.97
CA ASN A 23 -19.50 2.31 -5.06
C ASN A 23 -18.08 1.72 -4.90
N LEU A 24 -17.08 2.56 -4.59
CA LEU A 24 -15.70 2.12 -4.43
C LEU A 24 -15.48 1.62 -3.01
N SER A 25 -15.04 0.38 -2.86
CA SER A 25 -14.67 -0.17 -1.57
C SER A 25 -13.22 0.14 -1.23
N ASN A 26 -12.95 0.43 0.05
CA ASN A 26 -11.59 0.65 0.54
C ASN A 26 -10.77 -0.67 0.62
N GLY A 27 -11.41 -1.82 0.37
CA GLY A 27 -10.80 -3.14 0.52
C GLY A 27 -9.56 -3.36 -0.34
N PHE A 28 -9.53 -2.81 -1.55
CA PHE A 28 -8.34 -2.89 -2.41
C PHE A 28 -7.14 -2.14 -1.80
N VAL A 29 -7.37 -0.94 -1.26
CA VAL A 29 -6.33 -0.12 -0.62
C VAL A 29 -5.86 -0.77 0.67
N GLU A 30 -6.79 -1.29 1.48
CA GLU A 30 -6.49 -2.02 2.71
C GLU A 30 -5.69 -3.31 2.46
N GLY A 31 -6.05 -4.07 1.42
CA GLY A 31 -5.31 -5.26 0.99
C GLY A 31 -3.86 -4.93 0.63
N ASN A 32 -3.65 -3.88 -0.16
CA ASN A 32 -2.31 -3.40 -0.51
C ASN A 32 -1.52 -2.96 0.73
N ASN A 33 -2.16 -2.22 1.64
CA ASN A 33 -1.53 -1.78 2.88
C ASN A 33 -1.11 -2.96 3.78
N ASN A 34 -1.93 -4.00 3.87
CA ASN A 34 -1.61 -5.22 4.62
C ASN A 34 -0.47 -6.02 3.98
N LEU A 35 -0.44 -6.12 2.65
CA LEU A 35 0.66 -6.74 1.92
C LEU A 35 1.98 -5.99 2.20
N ILE A 36 1.99 -4.66 2.07
CA ILE A 36 3.19 -3.84 2.34
C ILE A 36 3.64 -3.98 3.79
N LYS A 37 2.72 -3.98 4.77
CA LYS A 37 3.05 -4.22 6.19
C LYS A 37 3.68 -5.59 6.39
N THR A 38 3.17 -6.61 5.71
CA THR A 38 3.73 -7.98 5.78
C THR A 38 5.12 -8.05 5.15
N ILE A 39 5.31 -7.45 3.97
CA ILE A 39 6.62 -7.35 3.33
C ILE A 39 7.61 -6.61 4.24
N LYS A 40 7.19 -5.50 4.87
CA LYS A 40 8.02 -4.76 5.84
C LYS A 40 8.46 -5.66 7.00
N ARG A 41 7.55 -6.45 7.56
CA ARG A 41 7.84 -7.37 8.67
C ARG A 41 8.84 -8.47 8.29
N ILE A 42 8.80 -9.01 7.07
CA ILE A 42 9.74 -10.06 6.64
C ILE A 42 11.05 -9.50 6.04
N SER A 43 11.12 -8.20 5.79
CA SER A 43 12.24 -7.52 5.12
C SER A 43 13.27 -6.99 6.12
N PHE A 44 13.65 -7.78 7.10
CA PHE A 44 14.78 -7.45 7.96
C PHE A 44 16.08 -7.41 7.12
N GLY A 45 16.94 -6.43 7.36
CA GLY A 45 18.24 -6.30 6.67
C GLY A 45 18.28 -5.42 5.41
N PHE A 46 17.16 -4.79 5.00
CA PHE A 46 17.20 -3.81 3.91
C PHE A 46 17.83 -2.49 4.37
N ARG A 47 19.04 -2.21 3.90
CA ARG A 47 19.76 -0.96 4.19
C ARG A 47 19.29 0.25 3.36
N SER A 48 18.49 0.01 2.31
CA SER A 48 18.01 1.06 1.40
C SER A 48 16.51 0.91 1.12
N PHE A 49 15.77 2.01 1.32
CA PHE A 49 14.36 2.09 0.96
C PHE A 49 14.11 1.81 -0.52
N ARG A 50 15.03 2.19 -1.42
CA ARG A 50 14.93 1.90 -2.86
C ARG A 50 14.83 0.40 -3.13
N ARG A 51 15.65 -0.41 -2.44
CA ARG A 51 15.65 -1.87 -2.58
C ARG A 51 14.37 -2.47 -1.99
N PHE A 52 13.89 -1.94 -0.87
CA PHE A 52 12.62 -2.34 -0.27
C PHE A 52 11.42 -2.05 -1.19
N LYS A 53 11.35 -0.83 -1.76
CA LYS A 53 10.34 -0.44 -2.73
C LYS A 53 10.37 -1.31 -3.98
N ALA A 54 11.57 -1.60 -4.52
CA ALA A 54 11.71 -2.49 -5.67
C ALA A 54 11.17 -3.89 -5.38
N ARG A 55 11.44 -4.44 -4.19
CA ARG A 55 10.88 -5.74 -3.76
C ARG A 55 9.36 -5.72 -3.69
N ILE A 56 8.76 -4.67 -3.11
CA ILE A 56 7.30 -4.52 -3.10
C ILE A 56 6.75 -4.53 -4.51
N MET A 57 7.32 -3.71 -5.41
CA MET A 57 6.86 -3.59 -6.79
C MET A 57 7.01 -4.90 -7.59
N ILE A 58 8.02 -5.71 -7.31
CA ILE A 58 8.18 -7.05 -7.92
C ILE A 58 7.09 -8.00 -7.39
N ILE A 59 6.85 -8.02 -6.07
CA ILE A 59 5.84 -8.90 -5.45
C ILE A 59 4.43 -8.54 -5.90
N THR A 60 4.12 -7.25 -6.04
CA THR A 60 2.82 -6.78 -6.55
C THR A 60 2.70 -6.91 -8.07
N GLY A 61 3.74 -7.39 -8.77
CA GLY A 61 3.74 -7.56 -10.22
C GLY A 61 3.80 -6.25 -11.02
N LEU A 62 4.04 -5.11 -10.36
CA LEU A 62 4.17 -3.79 -10.97
C LEU A 62 5.51 -3.60 -11.71
N LEU A 63 6.55 -4.32 -11.29
CA LEU A 63 7.83 -4.41 -12.00
C LEU A 63 8.04 -5.84 -12.50
N LYS A 64 8.16 -6.00 -13.82
CA LYS A 64 8.72 -7.22 -14.41
C LYS A 64 10.23 -7.12 -14.40
N SER A 65 10.89 -8.09 -13.78
CA SER A 65 12.31 -8.32 -14.05
C SER A 65 12.43 -8.69 -15.52
N ASN A 66 13.28 -8.00 -16.28
CA ASN A 66 13.68 -8.45 -17.60
C ASN A 66 14.37 -9.80 -17.42
N LYS A 67 13.63 -10.89 -17.58
CA LYS A 67 14.22 -12.22 -17.72
C LYS A 67 15.01 -12.17 -19.02
N LYS A 68 16.33 -11.97 -18.94
CA LYS A 68 17.18 -12.47 -20.01
C LYS A 68 16.95 -13.97 -20.02
N GLU A 69 16.46 -14.52 -21.13
CA GLU A 69 16.47 -15.97 -21.34
C GLU A 69 17.92 -16.42 -21.12
N VAL A 70 18.14 -17.15 -20.03
CA VAL A 70 19.39 -17.84 -19.82
C VAL A 70 19.33 -19.03 -20.78
N LYS A 71 19.89 -18.87 -21.98
CA LYS A 71 20.20 -20.02 -22.83
C LYS A 71 21.24 -20.85 -22.07
N PHE A 72 20.80 -21.98 -21.53
CA PHE A 72 21.71 -23.04 -21.17
C PHE A 72 22.27 -23.58 -22.49
N CYS A 73 23.56 -23.34 -22.72
CA CYS A 73 24.35 -24.19 -23.62
C CYS A 73 24.56 -25.53 -22.93
#